data_AF-A0A7Y2I1C8-F1
#
_entry.id   AF-A0A7Y2I1C8-F1
#
_cell.length_a   1.000
_cell.length_b   1.000
_cell.length_c   1.000
_cell.angle_alpha   90.00
_cell.angle_beta   90.00
_cell.angle_gamma   90.00
#
_symmetry.space_group_name_H-M   'P 1'
#
loop_
_entity.id
_entity.type
_entity.pdbx_description
1 polymer ?
#
loop_
_entity_poly.entity_id
_entity_poly.type
_entity_poly.pdbx_seq_one_letter_code
_entity_poly.pdbx_strand_id
1 'polypeptide(L)'
;MSKSKIKQVLGALLVIGVILAFRHFTGQTLEPAPAPTETETTPTARTERAPASPPPAAGTAPTTAGRVATPAPGRAATARVDEQIRQAFRQERSDLWFVSAGTVDRVLPDDNEGSRHQRFIIELSNGHTVLVAHNIDLAPRVPLAEGDTIEFRGEYEYNDRGGVIHWTHHDPRGRKEGGWLRHEGRVYE
;
A
#
# COMPACT_ATOMS: atom_id res chain seq x y z
N MET A 1 -16.99 48.01 18.59
CA MET A 1 -17.60 47.03 17.67
C MET A 1 -16.71 45.79 17.56
N SER A 2 -17.32 44.66 17.19
CA SER A 2 -16.99 43.29 17.56
C SER A 2 -15.75 42.64 16.92
N LYS A 3 -15.27 41.61 17.62
CA LYS A 3 -14.21 40.63 17.34
C LYS A 3 -14.46 39.79 16.07
N SER A 4 -13.35 39.31 15.49
CA SER A 4 -13.16 37.98 14.88
C SER A 4 -14.07 37.57 13.70
N LYS A 5 -13.49 37.52 12.49
CA LYS A 5 -13.82 36.50 11.45
C LYS A 5 -12.90 36.61 10.22
N ILE A 6 -11.61 36.27 10.37
CA ILE A 6 -10.81 35.75 9.24
C ILE A 6 -10.02 34.55 9.80
N LYS A 7 -10.69 33.41 9.87
CA LYS A 7 -10.07 32.09 9.90
C LYS A 7 -10.67 31.33 8.73
N GLN A 8 -9.84 30.51 8.10
CA GLN A 8 -10.10 29.69 6.92
C GLN A 8 -9.99 30.48 5.61
N VAL A 9 -8.82 30.41 4.99
CA VAL A 9 -8.54 29.67 3.74
C VAL A 9 -7.05 29.86 3.47
N LEU A 10 -6.21 28.86 3.78
CA LEU A 10 -4.94 28.55 3.08
C LEU A 10 -4.26 27.40 3.83
N GLY A 11 -4.61 26.17 3.46
CA GLY A 11 -4.06 24.94 4.03
C GLY A 11 -4.38 23.75 3.13
N ALA A 12 -4.31 23.98 1.82
CA ALA A 12 -4.63 23.00 0.77
C ALA A 12 -3.78 23.25 -0.50
N LEU A 13 -2.54 23.69 -0.34
CA LEU A 13 -1.63 23.98 -1.47
C LEU A 13 -0.29 23.26 -1.42
N LEU A 14 -0.11 22.27 -0.53
CA LEU A 14 1.15 21.52 -0.42
C LEU A 14 1.05 20.01 -0.70
N VAL A 15 -0.01 19.57 -1.40
CA VAL A 15 -0.05 18.22 -2.02
C VAL A 15 0.11 18.32 -3.55
N ILE A 16 -0.13 19.49 -4.14
CA ILE A 16 0.05 19.74 -5.58
C ILE A 16 1.54 19.62 -5.99
N GLY A 17 2.48 19.83 -5.07
CA GLY A 17 3.92 19.77 -5.35
C GLY A 17 4.53 18.36 -5.42
N VAL A 18 3.96 17.37 -4.73
CA VAL A 18 4.52 16.00 -4.68
C VAL A 18 4.04 15.13 -5.86
N ILE A 19 3.09 15.63 -6.66
CA ILE A 19 2.60 15.00 -7.90
C ILE A 19 3.50 15.34 -9.11
N LEU A 20 4.49 16.23 -8.99
CA LEU A 20 5.38 16.60 -10.10
C LEU A 20 6.62 15.70 -10.23
N ALA A 21 6.43 14.39 -10.39
CA ALA A 21 7.44 13.52 -11.00
C ALA A 21 7.37 13.51 -12.54
N PHE A 22 6.80 14.55 -13.16
CA PHE A 22 6.84 14.78 -14.60
C PHE A 22 7.10 16.26 -14.93
N ARG A 23 8.37 16.68 -14.90
CA ARG A 23 8.85 17.78 -15.75
C ARG A 23 10.01 17.30 -16.60
N HIS A 24 9.85 17.52 -17.90
CA HIS A 24 10.68 17.15 -19.05
C HIS A 24 10.62 15.71 -19.55
N PHE A 25 9.57 15.39 -20.33
CA PHE A 25 9.81 14.77 -21.65
C PHE A 25 8.62 15.02 -22.59
N THR A 26 8.80 15.99 -23.48
CA THR A 26 7.89 16.30 -24.58
C THR A 26 7.95 15.21 -25.65
N GLY A 27 6.78 14.65 -25.98
CA GLY A 27 6.40 14.21 -27.32
C GLY A 27 7.06 12.97 -27.89
N GLN A 28 6.38 11.82 -27.79
CA GLN A 28 6.30 10.83 -28.87
C GLN A 28 4.96 10.08 -28.77
N THR A 29 4.26 10.01 -29.89
CA THR A 29 3.03 9.23 -30.11
C THR A 29 3.30 7.76 -29.79
N LEU A 30 2.53 7.19 -28.87
CA LEU A 30 2.58 5.77 -28.55
C LEU A 30 1.73 4.99 -29.56
N GLU A 31 2.38 4.23 -30.43
CA GLU A 31 1.75 3.14 -31.20
C GLU A 31 1.31 2.01 -30.24
N PRO A 32 0.15 1.37 -30.45
CA PRO A 32 -0.32 0.27 -29.62
C PRO A 32 0.48 -1.02 -29.87
N ALA A 33 0.81 -1.73 -28.78
CA ALA A 33 1.47 -3.04 -28.83
C ALA A 33 0.56 -4.14 -29.44
N PRO A 34 1.12 -5.14 -30.15
CA PRO A 34 0.34 -6.23 -30.71
C PRO A 34 -0.16 -7.21 -29.64
N ALA A 35 -1.36 -7.75 -29.86
CA ALA A 35 -2.05 -8.70 -28.98
C ALA A 35 -1.35 -10.08 -28.90
N PRO A 36 -1.47 -10.82 -27.79
CA PRO A 36 -0.92 -12.17 -27.67
C PRO A 36 -1.79 -13.20 -28.42
N THR A 37 -1.12 -14.09 -29.16
CA THR A 37 -1.72 -15.25 -29.85
C THR A 37 -2.06 -16.35 -28.85
N GLU A 38 -3.33 -16.76 -28.83
CA GLU A 38 -3.83 -17.93 -28.12
C GLU A 38 -3.46 -19.22 -28.87
N THR A 39 -3.04 -20.26 -28.15
CA THR A 39 -3.10 -21.64 -28.65
C THR A 39 -3.70 -22.56 -27.60
N GLU A 40 -4.93 -22.94 -27.89
CA GLU A 40 -5.73 -23.99 -27.26
C GLU A 40 -5.22 -25.37 -27.70
N THR A 41 -5.07 -26.31 -26.77
CA THR A 41 -5.28 -27.75 -27.02
C THR A 41 -5.59 -28.50 -25.72
N THR A 42 -6.70 -29.22 -25.71
CA THR A 42 -7.06 -30.37 -24.86
C THR A 42 -7.75 -31.37 -25.82
N PRO A 43 -8.06 -32.66 -25.52
CA PRO A 43 -7.99 -33.41 -24.26
C PRO A 43 -7.45 -34.86 -24.40
N THR A 44 -7.31 -35.60 -23.29
CA THR A 44 -7.80 -36.99 -23.14
C THR A 44 -7.73 -37.46 -21.69
N ALA A 45 -8.83 -38.04 -21.23
CA ALA A 45 -9.07 -38.55 -19.88
C ALA A 45 -8.44 -39.93 -19.62
N ARG A 46 -8.12 -40.20 -18.35
CA ARG A 46 -8.21 -41.56 -17.77
C ARG A 46 -8.50 -41.50 -16.27
N THR A 47 -9.60 -42.16 -15.93
CA THR A 47 -10.08 -42.59 -14.61
C THR A 47 -9.00 -43.23 -13.75
N GLU A 48 -8.83 -42.76 -12.51
CA GLU A 48 -8.38 -43.63 -11.42
C GLU A 48 -8.94 -43.18 -10.06
N ARG A 49 -9.04 -44.16 -9.17
CA ARG A 49 -9.99 -44.35 -8.08
C ARG A 49 -9.34 -43.94 -6.75
N ALA A 50 -10.06 -43.22 -5.90
CA ALA A 50 -9.68 -42.98 -4.49
C ALA A 50 -9.68 -44.30 -3.69
N PRO A 51 -8.97 -44.40 -2.53
CA PRO A 51 -9.58 -43.87 -1.30
C PRO A 51 -8.63 -43.35 -0.19
N ALA A 52 -9.28 -42.65 0.75
CA ALA A 52 -9.02 -42.58 2.20
C ALA A 52 -8.03 -41.54 2.77
N SER A 53 -8.60 -40.53 3.43
CA SER A 53 -8.01 -39.68 4.46
C SER A 53 -7.77 -40.45 5.78
N PRO A 54 -6.75 -40.08 6.58
CA PRO A 54 -6.73 -40.40 8.00
C PRO A 54 -7.42 -39.30 8.87
N PRO A 55 -7.93 -39.64 10.06
CA PRO A 55 -8.71 -38.76 10.95
C PRO A 55 -7.84 -37.80 11.80
N PRO A 56 -8.43 -36.76 12.43
CA PRO A 56 -7.72 -35.87 13.35
C PRO A 56 -7.60 -36.49 14.75
N ALA A 57 -6.42 -36.39 15.36
CA ALA A 57 -6.22 -36.71 16.77
C ALA A 57 -6.42 -35.46 17.64
N ALA A 58 -7.45 -35.48 18.48
CA ALA A 58 -7.61 -34.60 19.63
C ALA A 58 -6.74 -35.11 20.79
N GLY A 59 -6.13 -34.19 21.55
CA GLY A 59 -5.34 -34.54 22.74
C GLY A 59 -4.82 -33.33 23.51
N THR A 60 -5.69 -32.81 24.39
CA THR A 60 -5.39 -32.34 25.75
C THR A 60 -4.34 -31.25 25.99
N ALA A 61 -4.80 -30.08 26.49
CA ALA A 61 -4.00 -29.12 27.27
C ALA A 61 -3.66 -29.69 28.66
N PRO A 62 -2.63 -29.17 29.37
CA PRO A 62 -2.96 -28.16 30.39
C PRO A 62 -1.89 -27.06 30.67
N THR A 63 -2.39 -25.97 31.28
CA THR A 63 -1.76 -25.06 32.26
C THR A 63 -0.68 -24.04 31.86
N THR A 64 -1.14 -22.78 31.87
CA THR A 64 -0.53 -21.53 32.39
C THR A 64 0.97 -21.48 32.66
N ALA A 65 1.67 -20.70 31.83
CA ALA A 65 2.72 -19.78 32.26
C ALA A 65 2.67 -18.56 31.34
N GLY A 66 2.68 -17.35 31.92
CA GLY A 66 2.75 -16.09 31.17
C GLY A 66 4.03 -16.02 30.36
N ARG A 67 3.99 -16.51 29.13
CA ARG A 67 5.04 -16.31 28.14
C ARG A 67 4.89 -14.89 27.65
N VAL A 68 5.82 -14.02 28.02
CA VAL A 68 6.10 -12.81 27.24
C VAL A 68 6.41 -13.32 25.84
N ALA A 69 5.43 -13.23 24.94
CA ALA A 69 5.56 -13.73 23.60
C ALA A 69 6.64 -12.91 22.92
N THR A 70 7.79 -13.52 22.65
CA THR A 70 8.77 -12.97 21.70
C THR A 70 7.99 -12.68 20.42
N PRO A 71 7.94 -11.42 19.93
CA PRO A 71 7.23 -11.13 18.70
C PRO A 71 7.79 -12.02 17.59
N ALA A 72 6.90 -12.61 16.78
CA ALA A 72 7.31 -13.33 15.59
C ALA A 72 8.29 -12.45 14.79
N PRO A 73 9.35 -13.02 14.19
CA PRO A 73 10.44 -12.24 13.59
C PRO A 73 9.95 -11.19 12.57
N GLY A 74 8.86 -11.48 11.85
CA GLY A 74 8.20 -10.51 10.95
C GLY A 74 7.67 -9.27 11.69
N ARG A 75 6.99 -9.43 12.83
CA ARG A 75 6.40 -8.32 13.60
C ARG A 75 7.47 -7.38 14.17
N ALA A 76 8.59 -7.92 14.63
CA ALA A 76 9.70 -7.12 15.14
C ALA A 76 10.38 -6.31 14.01
N ALA A 77 10.50 -6.90 12.82
CA ALA A 77 11.02 -6.20 11.64
C ALA A 77 10.07 -5.07 11.20
N THR A 78 8.77 -5.33 11.10
CA THR A 78 7.75 -4.30 10.80
C THR A 78 7.80 -3.14 11.79
N ALA A 79 7.83 -3.42 13.10
CA ALA A 79 7.91 -2.37 14.12
C ALA A 79 9.17 -1.50 14.01
N ARG A 80 10.30 -2.08 13.57
CA ARG A 80 11.53 -1.32 13.30
C ARG A 80 11.38 -0.41 12.08
N VAL A 81 10.74 -0.89 11.02
CA VAL A 81 10.47 -0.08 9.81
C VAL A 81 9.50 1.06 10.13
N ASP A 82 8.44 0.79 10.90
CA ASP A 82 7.50 1.83 11.33
C ASP A 82 8.20 2.94 12.13
N GLU A 83 9.18 2.57 12.96
CA GLU A 83 10.01 3.55 13.65
C GLU A 83 10.88 4.37 12.70
N GLN A 84 11.39 3.78 11.62
CA GLN A 84 12.15 4.50 10.59
C GLN A 84 11.26 5.50 9.85
N ILE A 85 10.01 5.15 9.56
CA ILE A 85 9.03 6.07 8.94
C ILE A 85 8.76 7.25 9.90
N ARG A 86 8.52 6.98 11.19
CA ARG A 86 8.34 8.03 12.19
C ARG A 86 9.58 8.91 12.36
N GLN A 87 10.78 8.33 12.24
CA GLN A 87 12.03 9.09 12.22
C GLN A 87 12.16 9.96 10.97
N ALA A 88 11.80 9.46 9.79
CA ALA A 88 11.77 10.23 8.55
C ALA A 88 10.86 11.45 8.68
N PHE A 89 9.66 11.26 9.25
CA PHE A 89 8.75 12.37 9.54
C PHE A 89 9.37 13.41 10.48
N ARG A 90 9.92 12.99 11.63
CA ARG A 90 10.55 13.91 12.60
C ARG A 90 11.76 14.66 12.05
N GLN A 91 12.40 14.11 11.01
CA GLN A 91 13.57 14.67 10.35
C GLN A 91 13.23 15.37 9.03
N GLU A 92 11.94 15.46 8.67
CA GLU A 92 11.45 16.05 7.42
C GLU A 92 12.12 15.47 6.16
N ARG A 93 12.36 14.16 6.15
CA ARG A 93 13.05 13.47 5.06
C ARG A 93 12.06 12.94 4.01
N SER A 94 12.49 12.96 2.76
CA SER A 94 11.78 12.50 1.56
C SER A 94 12.62 11.50 0.76
N ASP A 95 12.06 10.96 -0.33
CA ASP A 95 12.71 10.00 -1.24
C ASP A 95 13.16 8.69 -0.54
N LEU A 96 12.37 8.21 0.43
CA LEU A 96 12.70 7.00 1.20
C LEU A 96 11.76 5.84 0.89
N TRP A 97 12.31 4.68 0.54
CA TRP A 97 11.53 3.49 0.24
C TRP A 97 11.33 2.60 1.47
N PHE A 98 10.10 2.17 1.70
CA PHE A 98 9.74 1.31 2.81
C PHE A 98 8.88 0.13 2.36
N VAL A 99 9.04 -0.99 3.07
CA VAL A 99 8.14 -2.14 3.04
C VAL A 99 7.59 -2.33 4.45
N SER A 100 6.31 -2.09 4.65
CA SER A 100 5.67 -2.26 5.96
C SER A 100 4.19 -2.61 5.83
N ALA A 101 3.49 -2.65 6.97
CA ALA A 101 2.07 -2.89 7.06
C ALA A 101 1.42 -1.86 7.99
N GLY A 102 0.15 -1.54 7.73
CA GLY A 102 -0.65 -0.69 8.59
C GLY A 102 -2.12 -1.09 8.56
N THR A 103 -2.89 -0.51 9.47
CA THR A 103 -4.36 -0.64 9.51
C THR A 103 -4.99 0.58 8.88
N VAL A 104 -5.98 0.40 8.01
CA VAL A 104 -6.71 1.50 7.38
C VAL A 104 -7.53 2.24 8.44
N ASP A 105 -7.12 3.47 8.76
CA ASP A 105 -7.85 4.38 9.65
C ASP A 105 -9.04 5.00 8.90
N ARG A 106 -8.84 5.39 7.63
CA ARG A 106 -9.88 6.03 6.81
C ARG A 106 -9.67 5.83 5.33
N VAL A 107 -10.74 5.52 4.61
CA VAL A 107 -10.78 5.61 3.15
C VAL A 107 -11.30 6.99 2.74
N LEU A 108 -10.55 7.71 1.90
CA LEU A 108 -10.90 9.05 1.43
C LEU A 108 -11.53 8.98 0.03
N PRO A 109 -12.25 10.03 -0.41
CA PRO A 109 -12.64 10.14 -1.81
C PRO A 109 -11.43 10.07 -2.72
N ASP A 110 -11.56 9.34 -3.82
CA ASP A 110 -10.52 9.26 -4.84
C ASP A 110 -10.19 10.68 -5.35
N ASP A 111 -8.90 10.94 -5.54
CA ASP A 111 -8.44 12.12 -6.26
C ASP A 111 -8.58 11.86 -7.75
N ASN A 112 -9.32 12.73 -8.43
CA ASN A 112 -9.58 12.64 -9.87
C ASN A 112 -8.98 13.81 -10.65
N GLU A 113 -8.14 14.64 -10.02
CA GLU A 113 -7.43 15.72 -10.68
C GLU A 113 -6.08 15.22 -11.24
N GLY A 114 -5.93 15.24 -12.57
CA GLY A 114 -4.75 14.68 -13.22
C GLY A 114 -4.80 13.14 -13.26
N SER A 115 -3.68 12.48 -12.92
CA SER A 115 -3.70 11.02 -12.73
C SER A 115 -4.54 10.68 -11.50
N ARG A 116 -5.44 9.71 -11.65
CA ARG A 116 -6.37 9.33 -10.59
C ARG A 116 -5.66 8.59 -9.48
N HIS A 117 -5.96 8.93 -8.23
CA HIS A 117 -5.40 8.26 -7.06
C HIS A 117 -6.49 7.82 -6.09
N GLN A 118 -6.46 6.55 -5.68
CA GLN A 118 -7.12 6.14 -4.46
C GLN A 118 -6.34 6.67 -3.28
N ARG A 119 -7.06 7.27 -2.32
CA ARG A 119 -6.46 7.86 -1.12
C ARG A 119 -7.02 7.22 0.13
N PHE A 120 -6.16 6.87 1.07
CA PHE A 120 -6.56 6.36 2.37
C PHE A 120 -5.46 6.61 3.40
N ILE A 121 -5.84 6.71 4.66
CA ILE A 121 -4.92 6.90 5.78
C ILE A 121 -4.73 5.54 6.44
N ILE A 122 -3.48 5.20 6.74
CA ILE A 122 -3.15 4.04 7.55
C ILE A 122 -2.50 4.47 8.85
N GLU A 123 -2.78 3.74 9.92
CA GLU A 123 -2.06 3.78 11.18
C GLU A 123 -1.03 2.65 11.22
N LEU A 124 0.23 3.01 11.47
CA LEU A 124 1.34 2.06 11.67
C LEU A 124 1.33 1.51 13.10
N SER A 125 2.10 0.46 13.37
CA SER A 125 2.08 -0.19 14.70
C SER A 125 2.55 0.70 15.87
N ASN A 126 3.19 1.84 15.56
CA ASN A 126 3.63 2.84 16.52
C ASN A 126 2.68 4.04 16.67
N GLY A 127 1.49 3.99 16.07
CA GLY A 127 0.47 5.04 16.08
C GLY A 127 0.76 6.22 15.13
N HIS A 128 1.86 6.16 14.36
CA HIS A 128 2.12 7.16 13.32
C HIS A 128 1.19 6.92 12.13
N THR A 129 0.60 7.98 11.60
CA THR A 129 -0.30 7.89 10.45
C THR A 129 0.37 8.41 9.18
N VAL A 130 0.12 7.75 8.06
CA VAL A 130 0.56 8.20 6.73
C VAL A 130 -0.61 8.16 5.74
N LEU A 131 -0.63 9.11 4.81
CA LEU A 131 -1.51 9.05 3.66
C LEU A 131 -0.92 8.10 2.62
N VAL A 132 -1.71 7.17 2.07
CA VAL A 132 -1.33 6.41 0.88
C VAL A 132 -2.03 7.02 -0.34
N ALA A 133 -1.27 7.32 -1.39
CA ALA A 133 -1.76 7.80 -2.68
C ALA A 133 -1.44 6.76 -3.77
N HIS A 134 -2.39 5.87 -4.05
CA HIS A 134 -2.24 4.77 -5.00
C HIS A 134 -2.80 5.16 -6.36
N ASN A 135 -1.95 5.20 -7.40
CA ASN A 135 -2.36 5.60 -8.73
C ASN A 135 -3.22 4.52 -9.40
N ILE A 136 -4.51 4.81 -9.55
CA ILE A 136 -5.51 3.86 -10.08
C ILE A 136 -5.67 3.92 -11.60
N ASP A 137 -4.86 4.74 -12.28
CA ASP A 137 -4.66 4.64 -13.74
C ASP A 137 -3.61 3.59 -14.09
N LEU A 138 -2.68 3.30 -13.16
CA LEU A 138 -1.57 2.36 -13.37
C LEU A 138 -1.85 0.98 -12.76
N ALA A 139 -2.59 0.92 -11.65
CA ALA A 139 -2.92 -0.30 -10.94
C ALA A 139 -4.42 -0.36 -10.58
N PRO A 140 -5.02 -1.53 -10.36
CA PRO A 140 -6.42 -1.62 -9.95
C PRO A 140 -6.67 -1.00 -8.57
N ARG A 141 -7.78 -0.26 -8.41
CA ARG A 141 -8.23 0.26 -7.10
C ARG A 141 -8.41 -0.89 -6.10
N VAL A 142 -7.91 -0.71 -4.88
CA VAL A 142 -8.00 -1.72 -3.81
C VAL A 142 -9.37 -1.63 -3.11
N PRO A 143 -10.11 -2.74 -2.93
CA PRO A 143 -11.39 -2.74 -2.23
C PRO A 143 -11.19 -2.68 -0.70
N LEU A 144 -10.81 -1.50 -0.19
CA LEU A 144 -10.53 -1.27 1.23
C LEU A 144 -11.75 -0.75 2.00
N ALA A 145 -11.83 -1.15 3.26
CA ALA A 145 -12.67 -0.63 4.32
C ALA A 145 -11.83 -0.18 5.53
N GLU A 146 -12.43 0.60 6.43
CA GLU A 146 -11.79 0.96 7.71
C GLU A 146 -11.57 -0.29 8.57
N GLY A 147 -10.39 -0.39 9.19
CA GLY A 147 -9.96 -1.54 9.97
C GLY A 147 -9.22 -2.63 9.19
N ASP A 148 -9.21 -2.56 7.85
CA ASP A 148 -8.46 -3.52 7.03
C ASP A 148 -6.96 -3.41 7.27
N THR A 149 -6.24 -4.54 7.17
CA THR A 149 -4.77 -4.54 7.19
C THR A 149 -4.26 -4.50 5.77
N ILE A 150 -3.37 -3.55 5.49
CA ILE A 150 -2.73 -3.39 4.19
C ILE A 150 -1.22 -3.43 4.35
N GLU A 151 -0.55 -4.19 3.48
CA GLU A 151 0.89 -4.14 3.33
C GLU A 151 1.25 -3.30 2.11
N PHE A 152 2.39 -2.63 2.18
CA PHE A 152 2.83 -1.76 1.10
C PHE A 152 4.33 -1.87 0.87
N ARG A 153 4.74 -1.69 -0.39
CA ARG A 153 6.06 -1.18 -0.79
C ARG A 153 5.82 0.16 -1.48
N GLY A 154 6.46 1.22 -1.02
CA GLY A 154 6.29 2.55 -1.62
C GLY A 154 7.36 3.54 -1.21
N GLU A 155 7.38 4.67 -1.90
CA GLU A 155 8.25 5.82 -1.64
C GLU A 155 7.54 6.77 -0.65
N TYR A 156 8.26 7.22 0.36
CA TYR A 156 7.79 8.13 1.40
C TYR A 156 8.23 9.55 1.11
N GLU A 157 7.27 10.46 1.19
CA GLU A 157 7.45 11.90 1.05
C GLU A 157 6.95 12.63 2.29
N TYR A 158 7.77 13.55 2.81
CA TYR A 158 7.39 14.36 3.96
C TYR A 158 6.23 15.32 3.63
N ASN A 159 5.32 15.48 4.60
CA ASN A 159 4.41 16.61 4.71
C ASN A 159 4.13 16.89 6.20
N ASP A 160 3.50 18.01 6.52
CA ASP A 160 3.15 18.42 7.89
C ASP A 160 2.03 17.59 8.55
N ARG A 161 1.58 16.51 7.90
CA ARG A 161 0.48 15.62 8.33
C ARG A 161 0.90 14.15 8.44
N GLY A 162 2.20 13.88 8.59
CA GLY A 162 2.74 12.52 8.81
C GLY A 162 3.45 11.92 7.60
N GLY A 163 3.28 12.51 6.42
CA GLY A 163 3.86 12.08 5.15
C GLY A 163 2.91 11.32 4.23
N VAL A 164 3.37 11.07 3.01
CA VAL A 164 2.65 10.36 1.95
C VAL A 164 3.47 9.16 1.48
N ILE A 165 2.83 8.00 1.34
CA ILE A 165 3.35 6.87 0.59
C ILE A 165 2.76 6.92 -0.81
N HIS A 166 3.63 7.04 -1.82
CA HIS A 166 3.28 6.97 -3.25
C HIS A 166 4.16 5.92 -3.96
N TRP A 167 4.10 5.85 -5.30
CA TRP A 167 4.78 4.80 -6.08
C TRP A 167 4.44 3.38 -5.61
N THR A 168 3.19 3.15 -5.20
CA THR A 168 2.67 1.84 -4.81
C THR A 168 2.17 1.05 -6.03
N HIS A 169 2.88 1.17 -7.14
CA HIS A 169 2.62 0.50 -8.41
C HIS A 169 3.95 0.22 -9.13
N HIS A 170 3.93 -0.67 -10.12
CA HIS A 170 5.09 -0.91 -10.97
C HIS A 170 5.50 0.35 -11.74
N ASP A 171 6.79 0.55 -11.99
CA ASP A 171 7.23 1.59 -12.93
C ASP A 171 6.89 1.16 -14.36
N PRO A 172 5.97 1.84 -15.09
CA PRO A 172 5.59 1.43 -16.45
C PRO A 172 6.75 1.46 -17.44
N ARG A 173 7.85 2.14 -17.10
CA ARG A 173 9.08 2.21 -17.92
C ARG A 173 10.20 1.31 -17.41
N GLY A 174 9.99 0.59 -16.31
CA GLY A 174 10.96 -0.35 -15.74
C GLY A 174 12.31 0.24 -15.33
N ARG A 175 12.36 1.54 -14.97
CA ARG A 175 13.61 2.22 -14.55
C ARG A 175 13.84 2.11 -13.05
N LYS A 176 12.77 2.04 -12.26
CA LYS A 176 12.76 1.74 -10.82
C LYS A 176 12.09 0.38 -10.58
N GLU A 177 12.35 -0.23 -9.42
CA GLU A 177 11.65 -1.46 -8.98
C GLU A 177 10.13 -1.23 -8.82
N GLY A 178 9.70 0.01 -8.56
CA GLY A 178 8.29 0.34 -8.33
C GLY A 178 7.81 -0.10 -6.94
N GLY A 179 6.52 -0.13 -6.69
CA GLY A 179 5.96 -0.58 -5.43
C GLY A 179 4.64 -1.29 -5.63
N TRP A 180 3.96 -1.58 -4.52
CA TRP A 180 2.73 -2.36 -4.54
C TRP A 180 1.92 -2.13 -3.26
N LEU A 181 0.63 -2.45 -3.34
CA LEU A 181 -0.23 -2.70 -2.19
C LEU A 181 -0.62 -4.17 -2.13
N ARG A 182 -0.68 -4.75 -0.92
CA ARG A 182 -1.16 -6.11 -0.72
C ARG A 182 -2.29 -6.13 0.31
N HIS A 183 -3.46 -6.59 -0.13
CA HIS A 183 -4.68 -6.70 0.66
C HIS A 183 -5.26 -8.11 0.51
N GLU A 184 -5.60 -8.77 1.62
CA GLU A 184 -6.19 -10.12 1.63
C GLU A 184 -5.43 -11.15 0.75
N GLY A 185 -4.10 -11.05 0.75
CA GLY A 185 -3.23 -11.94 -0.04
C GLY A 185 -3.12 -11.60 -1.53
N ARG A 186 -3.84 -10.59 -2.02
CA ARG A 186 -3.76 -10.10 -3.41
C ARG A 186 -2.88 -8.86 -3.50
N VAL A 187 -2.00 -8.83 -4.51
CA VAL A 187 -1.12 -7.70 -4.83
C VAL A 187 -1.79 -6.81 -5.89
N TYR A 188 -1.59 -5.49 -5.74
CA TYR A 188 -2.08 -4.42 -6.61
C TYR A 188 -0.89 -3.53 -6.97
N GLU A 189 -0.50 -3.52 -8.25
CA GLU A 189 0.64 -2.77 -8.79
C GLU A 189 0.54 -2.56 -10.30
#